data_AF-A0A250JAL7-F1
#
_entry.id   AF-A0A250JAL7-F1
#
_cell.length_a   1.000
_cell.length_b   1.000
_cell.length_c   1.000
_cell.angle_alpha   90.00
_cell.angle_beta   90.00
_cell.angle_gamma   90.00
#
_symmetry.space_group_name_H-M   'P 1'
#
loop_
_entity.id
_entity.type
_entity.pdbx_description
1 polymer ?
#
loop_
_entity_poly.entity_id
_entity_poly.type
_entity_poly.pdbx_seq_one_letter_code
_entity_poly.pdbx_strand_id
1 'polypeptide(L)'
;MSEKKIAKVEPMPEEWRGRRVGLMDALLYARQRILEKRGLWSVTGFDTVESLFAFTMGWASNTQFNGGEDLEWQEFWDWLRDVKKEMPPEGWHAKYLRDCDGDHERAALKFLDFAHEFVSLRRASPNP
;
A
#
# COMPACT_ATOMS: atom_id res chain seq x y z
N MET A 1 -24.59 -19.36 -18.39
CA MET A 1 -24.91 -17.97 -18.02
C MET A 1 -23.65 -17.15 -18.26
N SER A 2 -23.69 -16.13 -19.11
CA SER A 2 -22.54 -15.25 -19.34
C SER A 2 -22.13 -14.62 -18.01
N GLU A 3 -20.91 -14.89 -17.53
CA GLU A 3 -20.34 -14.20 -16.38
C GLU A 3 -20.35 -12.70 -16.67
N LYS A 4 -21.31 -11.98 -16.07
CA LYS A 4 -21.33 -10.52 -16.11
C LYS A 4 -20.13 -10.04 -15.29
N LYS A 5 -19.01 -9.81 -15.97
CA LYS A 5 -17.86 -9.13 -15.37
C LYS A 5 -18.27 -7.69 -15.12
N ILE A 6 -18.46 -7.36 -13.83
CA ILE A 6 -18.86 -6.03 -13.36
C ILE A 6 -17.78 -4.98 -13.64
N ALA A 7 -16.53 -5.43 -13.84
CA ALA A 7 -15.40 -4.58 -14.21
C ALA A 7 -14.47 -5.29 -15.20
N LYS A 8 -13.62 -4.49 -15.86
CA LYS A 8 -12.48 -5.00 -16.63
C LYS A 8 -11.62 -5.87 -15.72
N VAL A 9 -11.36 -7.11 -16.12
CA VAL A 9 -10.42 -7.98 -15.41
C VAL A 9 -9.02 -7.50 -15.73
N GLU A 10 -8.37 -6.88 -14.75
CA GLU A 10 -6.95 -6.61 -14.84
C GLU A 10 -6.19 -7.92 -14.63
N PRO A 11 -5.21 -8.25 -15.50
CA PRO A 11 -4.44 -9.48 -15.37
C PRO A 11 -3.62 -9.42 -14.07
N MET A 12 -3.53 -10.55 -13.37
CA MET A 12 -2.65 -10.66 -12.21
C MET A 12 -1.19 -10.50 -12.65
N PRO A 13 -0.40 -9.61 -12.03
CA PRO A 13 1.02 -9.49 -12.28
C PRO A 13 1.73 -10.84 -12.14
N GLU A 14 2.73 -11.08 -13.00
CA GLU A 14 3.39 -12.38 -13.09
C GLU A 14 4.16 -12.71 -11.79
N GLU A 15 4.77 -11.71 -11.19
CA GLU A 15 5.48 -11.75 -9.91
C GLU A 15 4.61 -12.15 -8.70
N TRP A 16 3.28 -12.15 -8.86
CA TRP A 16 2.33 -12.52 -7.81
C TRP A 16 1.68 -13.89 -8.05
N ARG A 17 1.96 -14.53 -9.19
CA ARG A 17 1.40 -15.85 -9.50
C ARG A 17 1.87 -16.91 -8.50
N GLY A 18 0.95 -17.81 -8.15
CA GLY A 18 1.25 -18.96 -7.30
C GLY A 18 1.41 -18.64 -5.81
N ARG A 19 1.18 -17.39 -5.38
CA ARG A 19 1.18 -17.00 -3.96
C ARG A 19 -0.03 -16.13 -3.62
N ARG A 20 -0.29 -15.96 -2.33
CA ARG A 20 -1.29 -15.00 -1.83
C ARG A 20 -0.79 -13.58 -2.07
N VAL A 21 -1.67 -12.70 -2.53
CA VAL A 21 -1.44 -11.25 -2.65
C VAL A 21 -1.61 -10.63 -1.27
N GLY A 22 -0.56 -9.95 -0.79
CA GLY A 22 -0.55 -9.25 0.50
C GLY A 22 -0.88 -7.76 0.36
N LEU A 23 -0.99 -7.07 1.49
CA LEU A 23 -1.20 -5.62 1.53
C LEU A 23 -0.02 -4.88 0.88
N MET A 24 1.22 -5.33 1.09
CA MET A 24 2.38 -4.69 0.47
C MET A 24 2.33 -4.74 -1.06
N ASP A 25 1.84 -5.83 -1.65
CA ASP A 25 1.62 -5.91 -3.10
C ASP A 25 0.59 -4.88 -3.58
N ALA A 26 -0.51 -4.73 -2.84
CA ALA A 26 -1.53 -3.73 -3.15
C ALA A 26 -1.01 -2.30 -3.05
N LEU A 27 -0.14 -2.00 -2.07
CA LEU A 27 0.52 -0.70 -1.94
C LEU A 27 1.48 -0.43 -3.11
N LEU A 28 2.31 -1.40 -3.50
CA LEU A 28 3.19 -1.25 -4.67
C LEU A 28 2.39 -1.02 -5.95
N TYR A 29 1.23 -1.66 -6.08
CA TYR A 29 0.32 -1.41 -7.19
C TYR A 29 -0.29 -0.02 -7.16
N ALA A 30 -0.74 0.47 -5.99
CA ALA A 30 -1.20 1.85 -5.84
C ALA A 30 -0.13 2.86 -6.27
N ARG A 31 1.13 2.62 -5.86
CA ARG A 31 2.29 3.43 -6.28
C ARG A 31 2.42 3.48 -7.79
N GLN A 32 2.40 2.31 -8.43
CA GLN A 32 2.52 2.19 -9.88
C GLN A 32 1.39 2.95 -10.60
N ARG A 33 0.16 2.90 -10.08
CA ARG A 33 -0.98 3.62 -10.67
C ARG A 33 -0.83 5.13 -10.61
N ILE A 34 -0.30 5.68 -9.51
CA ILE A 34 0.00 7.12 -9.44
C ILE A 34 1.10 7.48 -10.45
N LEU A 35 2.19 6.71 -10.50
CA LEU A 35 3.30 6.97 -11.43
C LEU A 35 2.88 6.88 -12.91
N GLU A 36 1.93 6.01 -13.23
CA GLU A 36 1.30 5.91 -14.55
C GLU A 36 0.26 7.02 -14.84
N LYS A 37 0.11 8.00 -13.95
CA LYS A 37 -0.88 9.09 -14.03
C LYS A 37 -2.32 8.58 -14.09
N ARG A 38 -2.61 7.43 -13.49
CA ARG A 38 -3.97 6.89 -13.37
C ARG A 38 -4.71 7.36 -12.11
N GLY A 39 -4.00 8.01 -11.19
CA GLY A 39 -4.54 8.53 -9.93
C GLY A 39 -4.70 7.46 -8.85
N LEU A 40 -4.72 7.91 -7.61
CA LEU A 40 -4.88 7.06 -6.42
C LEU A 40 -6.32 6.53 -6.32
N TRP A 41 -7.31 7.29 -6.80
CA TRP A 41 -8.72 6.90 -6.82
C TRP A 41 -8.96 5.53 -7.47
N SER A 42 -8.13 5.15 -8.44
CA SER A 42 -8.24 3.88 -9.15
C SER A 42 -8.02 2.65 -8.25
N VAL A 43 -7.43 2.84 -7.07
CA VAL A 43 -7.19 1.78 -6.07
C VAL A 43 -8.01 1.99 -4.81
N THR A 44 -8.12 3.23 -4.34
CA THR A 44 -8.70 3.54 -3.01
C THR A 44 -10.09 4.20 -3.08
N GLY A 45 -10.55 4.57 -4.29
CA GLY A 45 -11.82 5.24 -4.53
C GLY A 45 -11.77 6.78 -4.49
N PHE A 46 -10.71 7.39 -3.94
CA PHE A 46 -10.52 8.85 -3.91
C PHE A 46 -9.04 9.24 -3.99
N ASP A 47 -8.71 10.42 -4.53
CA ASP A 47 -7.33 10.93 -4.64
C ASP A 47 -6.80 11.61 -3.37
N THR A 48 -7.09 11.05 -2.19
CA THR A 48 -6.66 11.60 -0.90
C THR A 48 -5.77 10.63 -0.13
N VAL A 49 -4.76 11.14 0.61
CA VAL A 49 -3.93 10.29 1.48
C VAL A 49 -4.75 9.57 2.56
N GLU A 50 -5.87 10.14 3.00
CA GLU A 50 -6.83 9.54 3.92
C GLU A 50 -7.52 8.31 3.31
N SER A 51 -7.81 8.32 2.01
CA SER A 51 -8.39 7.16 1.33
C SER A 51 -7.40 6.00 1.29
N LEU A 52 -6.10 6.29 1.10
CA LEU A 52 -5.03 5.30 1.20
C LEU A 52 -4.88 4.76 2.61
N PHE A 53 -4.96 5.63 3.63
CA PHE A 53 -4.96 5.21 5.03
C PHE A 53 -6.15 4.28 5.34
N ALA A 54 -7.37 4.68 4.96
CA ALA A 54 -8.57 3.87 5.15
C ALA A 54 -8.50 2.52 4.42
N PHE A 55 -8.02 2.52 3.18
CA PHE A 55 -7.78 1.30 2.40
C PHE A 55 -6.83 0.34 3.12
N THR A 56 -5.70 0.86 3.60
CA THR A 56 -4.65 0.09 4.30
C THR A 56 -5.21 -0.56 5.58
N MET A 57 -5.91 0.22 6.41
CA MET A 57 -6.53 -0.28 7.64
C MET A 57 -7.64 -1.29 7.37
N GLY A 58 -8.47 -1.03 6.34
CA GLY A 58 -9.54 -1.94 5.94
C GLY A 58 -9.02 -3.28 5.43
N TRP A 59 -7.96 -3.28 4.64
CA TRP A 59 -7.31 -4.49 4.17
C TRP A 59 -6.70 -5.30 5.33
N ALA A 60 -5.95 -4.65 6.22
CA ALA A 60 -5.37 -5.29 7.40
C ALA A 60 -6.46 -5.93 8.28
N SER A 61 -7.55 -5.21 8.55
CA SER A 61 -8.69 -5.71 9.31
C SER A 61 -9.37 -6.89 8.60
N ASN A 62 -9.57 -6.80 7.27
CA ASN A 62 -10.14 -7.91 6.50
C ASN A 62 -9.26 -9.17 6.58
N THR A 63 -7.93 -9.02 6.47
CA THR A 63 -7.00 -10.15 6.63
C THR A 63 -7.16 -10.78 8.01
N GLN A 64 -7.19 -9.97 9.08
CA GLN A 64 -7.39 -10.43 10.45
C GLN A 64 -8.74 -11.16 10.62
N PHE A 65 -9.84 -10.59 10.12
CA PHE A 65 -11.18 -11.18 10.26
C PHE A 65 -11.32 -12.52 9.54
N ASN A 66 -10.49 -12.77 8.53
CA ASN A 66 -10.43 -14.05 7.82
C ASN A 66 -9.36 -14.99 8.40
N GLY A 67 -8.86 -14.74 9.62
CA GLY A 67 -7.86 -15.57 10.28
C GLY A 67 -6.50 -15.61 9.58
N GLY A 68 -6.23 -14.63 8.72
CA GLY A 68 -4.94 -14.48 8.05
C GLY A 68 -3.98 -13.62 8.85
N GLU A 69 -2.71 -13.81 8.57
CA GLU A 69 -1.63 -12.91 8.97
C GLU A 69 -0.94 -12.36 7.72
N ASP A 70 -0.50 -11.11 7.79
CA ASP A 70 0.32 -10.47 6.76
C ASP A 70 1.62 -10.00 7.41
N LEU A 71 2.57 -10.94 7.52
CA LEU A 71 3.85 -10.70 8.20
C LEU A 71 4.66 -9.61 7.51
N GLU A 72 4.64 -9.53 6.17
CA GLU A 72 5.36 -8.49 5.44
C GLU A 72 4.79 -7.09 5.75
N TRP A 73 3.46 -6.98 5.89
CA TRP A 73 2.83 -5.75 6.36
C TRP A 73 3.23 -5.38 7.80
N GLN A 74 3.26 -6.35 8.72
CA GLN A 74 3.66 -6.11 10.11
C GLN A 74 5.12 -5.65 10.20
N GLU A 75 6.02 -6.33 9.49
CA GLU A 75 7.44 -5.97 9.42
C GLU A 75 7.66 -4.57 8.82
N PHE A 76 6.91 -4.22 7.76
CA PHE A 76 6.95 -2.89 7.18
C PHE A 76 6.50 -1.83 8.19
N TRP A 77 5.42 -2.08 8.92
CA TRP A 77 4.89 -1.15 9.92
C TRP A 77 5.88 -0.90 11.05
N ASP A 78 6.51 -1.97 11.55
CA ASP A 78 7.55 -1.89 12.57
C ASP A 78 8.79 -1.17 12.04
N TRP A 79 9.23 -1.44 10.81
CA TRP A 79 10.34 -0.73 10.18
C TRP A 79 10.05 0.76 10.00
N LEU A 80 8.84 1.13 9.57
CA LEU A 80 8.44 2.52 9.40
C LEU A 80 8.42 3.27 10.75
N ARG A 81 7.98 2.60 11.82
CA ARG A 81 7.95 3.14 13.19
C ARG A 81 9.35 3.25 13.80
N ASP A 82 10.13 2.17 13.79
CA ASP A 82 11.32 2.05 14.63
C ASP A 82 12.59 2.50 13.89
N VAL A 83 12.67 2.27 12.58
CA VAL A 83 13.83 2.63 11.75
C VAL A 83 13.64 4.00 11.12
N LYS A 84 12.53 4.22 10.39
CA LYS A 84 12.26 5.51 9.74
C LYS A 84 11.74 6.57 10.69
N LYS A 85 11.13 6.18 11.81
CA LYS A 85 10.54 7.10 12.80
C LYS A 85 9.47 8.01 12.20
N GLU A 86 8.69 7.48 11.25
CA GLU A 86 7.69 8.22 10.50
C GLU A 86 6.24 7.95 10.98
N MET A 87 6.10 7.40 12.19
CA MET A 87 4.82 7.08 12.82
C MET A 87 4.57 7.95 14.06
N PRO A 88 4.23 9.24 13.89
CA PRO A 88 3.91 10.09 15.03
C PRO A 88 2.49 9.77 15.57
N PRO A 89 2.11 10.29 16.75
CA PRO A 89 0.80 10.03 17.36
C PRO A 89 -0.39 10.43 16.49
N GLU A 90 -0.28 11.48 15.66
CA GLU A 90 -1.34 11.88 14.72
C GLU A 90 -1.51 10.95 13.52
N GLY A 91 -0.60 9.98 13.34
CA GLY A 91 -0.54 9.09 12.19
C GLY A 91 0.28 9.65 11.01
N TRP A 92 0.83 8.73 10.23
CA TRP A 92 1.69 9.07 9.08
C TRP A 92 0.95 9.92 8.03
N HIS A 93 -0.34 9.65 7.80
CA HIS A 93 -1.13 10.31 6.75
C HIS A 93 -1.28 11.80 7.03
N ALA A 94 -1.61 12.18 8.27
CA ALA A 94 -1.69 13.57 8.70
C ALA A 94 -0.32 14.27 8.67
N LYS A 95 0.74 13.58 9.11
CA LYS A 95 2.11 14.10 9.02
C LYS A 95 2.51 14.39 7.58
N TYR A 96 2.32 13.44 6.68
CA TYR A 96 2.78 13.56 5.31
C TYR A 96 1.99 14.62 4.53
N LEU A 97 0.69 14.74 4.79
CA LEU A 97 -0.11 15.80 4.20
C LEU A 97 0.43 17.18 4.59
N ARG A 98 0.76 17.37 5.87
CA ARG A 98 1.38 18.60 6.38
C ARG A 98 2.76 18.84 5.77
N ASP A 99 3.62 17.82 5.73
CA ASP A 99 4.97 17.91 5.14
C ASP A 99 4.95 18.20 3.63
N CYS A 100 3.84 17.91 2.96
CA CYS A 100 3.64 18.10 1.53
C CYS A 100 2.73 19.29 1.20
N ASP A 101 2.57 20.25 2.12
CA ASP A 101 1.80 21.48 1.92
C ASP A 101 0.33 21.25 1.49
N GLY A 102 -0.27 20.14 1.96
CA GLY A 102 -1.64 19.76 1.59
C GLY A 102 -1.76 18.99 0.27
N ASP A 103 -0.65 18.67 -0.40
CA ASP A 103 -0.65 17.84 -1.61
C ASP A 103 -0.85 16.36 -1.26
N HIS A 104 -2.07 15.87 -1.47
CA HIS A 104 -2.44 14.49 -1.17
C HIS A 104 -1.71 13.46 -2.05
N GLU A 105 -1.44 13.76 -3.32
CA GLU A 105 -0.75 12.82 -4.21
C GLU A 105 0.70 12.66 -3.76
N ARG A 106 1.40 13.77 -3.45
CA ARG A 106 2.76 13.74 -2.89
C ARG A 106 2.80 13.06 -1.53
N ALA A 107 1.83 13.32 -0.66
CA ALA A 107 1.73 12.68 0.65
C ALA A 107 1.52 11.15 0.54
N ALA A 108 0.65 10.72 -0.37
CA ALA A 108 0.43 9.30 -0.66
C ALA A 108 1.70 8.66 -1.25
N LEU A 109 2.32 9.30 -2.25
CA LEU A 109 3.57 8.82 -2.84
C LEU A 109 4.68 8.69 -1.81
N LYS A 110 4.81 9.61 -0.85
CA LYS A 110 5.80 9.50 0.24
C LYS A 110 5.64 8.20 1.03
N PHE A 111 4.41 7.83 1.40
CA PHE A 111 4.16 6.55 2.09
C PHE A 111 4.46 5.35 1.19
N LEU A 112 4.02 5.42 -0.06
CA LEU A 112 4.16 4.34 -1.04
C LEU A 112 5.63 4.14 -1.46
N ASP A 113 6.44 5.19 -1.47
CA ASP A 113 7.89 5.14 -1.69
C ASP A 113 8.61 4.44 -0.54
N PHE A 114 8.18 4.64 0.72
CA PHE A 114 8.69 3.85 1.84
C PHE A 114 8.32 2.37 1.72
N ALA A 115 7.09 2.05 1.29
CA ALA A 115 6.69 0.67 1.03
C ALA A 115 7.57 0.03 -0.07
N HIS A 116 7.84 0.77 -1.16
CA HIS A 116 8.73 0.34 -2.22
C HIS A 116 10.18 0.17 -1.75
N GLU A 117 10.70 1.10 -0.95
CA GLU A 117 12.04 1.02 -0.35
C GLU A 117 12.16 -0.24 0.52
N PHE A 118 11.23 -0.47 1.44
CA PHE A 118 11.23 -1.63 2.33
C PHE A 118 11.25 -2.95 1.55
N VAL A 119 10.35 -3.10 0.57
CA VAL A 119 10.28 -4.32 -0.25
C VAL A 119 11.57 -4.51 -1.06
N SER A 120 12.15 -3.42 -1.58
CA SER A 120 13.41 -3.47 -2.32
C SER A 120 14.57 -3.94 -1.42
N LEU A 121 14.67 -3.43 -0.19
CA LEU A 121 15.68 -3.84 0.79
C LEU A 121 15.52 -5.30 1.20
N ARG A 122 14.29 -5.73 1.46
CA ARG A 122 13.98 -7.11 1.89
C ARG A 122 14.30 -8.12 0.78
N ARG A 123 13.98 -7.80 -0.48
CA ARG A 123 14.22 -8.70 -1.62
C ARG A 123 15.64 -8.65 -2.17
N ALA A 124 16.36 -7.53 -1.99
CA ALA A 124 17.77 -7.41 -2.33
C ALA A 124 18.70 -8.13 -1.32
N SER A 125 18.19 -8.42 -0.13
CA SER A 125 18.87 -9.24 0.86
C SER A 125 18.48 -10.71 0.62
N PRO A 126 19.30 -11.54 -0.07
CA PRO A 126 19.15 -12.97 0.11
C PRO A 126 19.40 -13.22 1.59
N ASN A 127 18.44 -13.82 2.30
CA ASN A 127 18.63 -14.12 3.72
C ASN A 127 20.00 -14.80 3.95
N PRO A 128 20.71 -14.50 5.06
CA PRO A 128 21.82 -15.33 5.51
C PRO A 128 21.38 -16.78 5.78
#